data_AF-A0A8J3MIF0-F1
#
_entry.id   AF-A0A8J3MIF0-F1
#
_cell.length_a   1.000
_cell.length_b   1.000
_cell.length_c   1.000
_cell.angle_alpha   90.00
_cell.angle_beta   90.00
_cell.angle_gamma   90.00
#
_symmetry.space_group_name_H-M   'P 1'
#
loop_
_entity.id
_entity.type
_entity.pdbx_description
1 polymer ?
#
loop_
_entity_poly.entity_id
_entity_poly.type
_entity_poly.pdbx_seq_one_letter_code
_entity_poly.pdbx_strand_id
1 'polypeptide(L)'
;MLAVALKAPFATDHEGHDFEPSDEFDSLEETAEWWTAWTGNEDAGTPPFRVFGKDGSGGLAAVWLRDPDAAIETQPVVFLGSEGQLAVIAKSLGDFLWLLADGVGPLEAVDGLNRVPEPIPELIALAPGEPRSIEEVLAEAETMLAALEELVEETCNGPFDDDGEPL
;
A
#
# COMPACT_ATOMS: atom_id res chain seq x y z
N MET A 1 16.66 0.73 -2.14
CA MET A 1 16.21 1.89 -1.35
C MET A 1 15.09 1.48 -0.40
N LEU A 2 13.98 0.94 -0.93
CA LEU A 2 12.87 0.41 -0.11
C LEU A 2 13.34 -0.55 0.99
N ALA A 3 14.04 -1.64 0.65
CA ALA A 3 14.55 -2.60 1.65
C ALA A 3 15.48 -1.99 2.72
N VAL A 4 16.13 -0.85 2.46
CA VAL A 4 16.94 -0.14 3.45
C VAL A 4 16.05 0.70 4.37
N ALA A 5 15.05 1.38 3.80
CA ALA A 5 14.06 2.16 4.55
C ALA A 5 13.17 1.27 5.45
N LEU A 6 12.75 0.11 4.95
CA LEU A 6 11.98 -0.89 5.69
C LEU A 6 12.76 -1.50 6.89
N LYS A 7 14.08 -1.29 6.95
CA LYS A 7 14.95 -1.68 8.07
C LYS A 7 15.34 -0.52 8.99
N ALA A 8 14.92 0.70 8.64
CA ALA A 8 15.17 1.89 9.44
C ALA A 8 14.28 1.87 10.71
N PRO A 9 14.50 2.79 11.67
CA PRO A 9 13.88 2.74 13.00
C PRO A 9 12.34 2.68 13.04
N PHE A 10 11.66 2.96 11.91
CA PHE A 10 10.23 2.75 11.73
C PHE A 10 9.79 1.27 11.87
N ALA A 11 10.69 0.29 11.75
CA ALA A 11 10.37 -1.12 11.88
C ALA A 11 10.57 -1.68 13.30
N THR A 12 11.19 -0.90 14.20
CA THR A 12 11.72 -1.42 15.48
C THR A 12 11.16 -0.73 16.72
N ASP A 13 10.44 0.39 16.55
CA ASP A 13 9.88 1.18 17.65
C ASP A 13 8.35 1.16 17.63
N HIS A 14 7.77 -0.01 17.94
CA HIS A 14 6.31 -0.24 17.91
C HIS A 14 5.50 0.64 18.88
N GLU A 15 6.13 1.52 19.68
CA GLU A 15 5.43 2.49 20.52
C GLU A 15 4.94 3.69 19.69
N GLY A 16 4.15 3.44 18.63
CA GLY A 16 3.43 4.52 17.94
C GLY A 16 3.01 4.30 16.49
N HIS A 17 3.37 3.19 15.85
CA HIS A 17 2.94 2.88 14.48
C HIS A 17 2.55 1.42 14.33
N ASP A 18 1.46 1.17 13.61
CA ASP A 18 0.95 -0.17 13.33
C ASP A 18 1.42 -0.63 11.93
N PHE A 19 2.73 -0.81 11.79
CA PHE A 19 3.33 -1.28 10.53
C PHE A 19 4.44 -2.28 10.80
N GLU A 20 4.31 -3.45 10.19
CA GLU A 20 5.27 -4.54 10.17
C GLU A 20 5.80 -4.71 8.74
N PRO A 21 6.94 -4.08 8.41
CA PRO A 21 7.53 -4.23 7.08
C PRO A 21 8.20 -5.58 6.89
N SER A 22 8.14 -6.09 5.66
CA SER A 22 8.82 -7.31 5.21
C SER A 22 10.18 -6.98 4.57
N ASP A 23 11.15 -7.89 4.73
CA ASP A 23 12.48 -7.78 4.12
C ASP A 23 12.46 -7.96 2.59
N GLU A 24 11.47 -8.68 2.10
CA GLU A 24 11.23 -9.03 0.71
C GLU A 24 9.73 -8.87 0.40
N PHE A 25 9.37 -8.79 -0.87
CA PHE A 25 7.95 -8.85 -1.23
C PHE A 25 7.39 -10.24 -0.93
N ASP A 26 6.13 -10.30 -0.55
CA ASP A 26 5.42 -11.57 -0.45
C ASP A 26 5.43 -12.28 -1.81
N SER A 27 5.38 -13.61 -1.75
CA SER A 27 5.38 -14.40 -2.97
C SER A 27 4.11 -14.16 -3.77
N LEU A 28 4.19 -14.28 -5.10
CA LEU A 28 3.02 -14.13 -5.98
C LEU A 28 1.92 -15.15 -5.64
N GLU A 29 2.30 -16.33 -5.15
CA GLU A 29 1.36 -17.38 -4.72
C GLU A 29 0.60 -16.93 -3.48
N GLU A 30 1.31 -16.50 -2.43
CA GLU A 30 0.70 -16.00 -1.19
C GLU A 30 -0.19 -14.77 -1.44
N THR A 31 0.27 -13.84 -2.28
CA THR A 31 -0.54 -12.65 -2.65
C THR A 31 -1.78 -13.06 -3.45
N ALA A 32 -1.70 -14.05 -4.34
CA ALA A 32 -2.85 -14.53 -5.10
C ALA A 32 -3.86 -15.29 -4.22
N GLU A 33 -3.38 -16.14 -3.31
CA GLU A 33 -4.24 -16.83 -2.34
C GLU A 33 -5.00 -15.85 -1.45
N TRP A 34 -4.31 -14.83 -0.91
CA TRP A 34 -4.94 -13.76 -0.16
C TRP A 34 -5.97 -13.01 -1.00
N TRP A 35 -5.64 -12.66 -2.25
CA TRP A 35 -6.52 -11.92 -3.14
C TRP A 35 -7.79 -12.66 -3.52
N THR A 36 -7.69 -13.95 -3.85
CA THR A 36 -8.85 -14.82 -4.07
C THR A 36 -9.74 -14.86 -2.82
N ALA A 37 -9.15 -15.02 -1.64
CA ALA A 37 -9.92 -15.06 -0.40
C ALA A 37 -10.59 -13.71 -0.07
N TRP A 38 -9.88 -12.60 -0.30
CA TRP A 38 -10.33 -11.25 0.02
C TRP A 38 -11.41 -10.75 -0.94
N THR A 39 -11.28 -11.04 -2.24
CA THR A 39 -12.32 -10.73 -3.25
C THR A 39 -13.48 -11.71 -3.23
N GLY A 40 -13.27 -12.91 -2.69
CA GLY A 40 -14.24 -14.01 -2.78
C GLY A 40 -14.38 -14.61 -4.18
N ASN A 41 -13.48 -14.26 -5.12
CA ASN A 41 -13.52 -14.73 -6.51
C ASN A 41 -12.40 -15.76 -6.77
N GLU A 42 -12.79 -17.01 -7.01
CA GLU A 42 -11.86 -18.12 -7.33
C GLU A 42 -11.07 -17.89 -8.63
N ASP A 43 -11.60 -17.07 -9.53
CA ASP A 43 -11.00 -16.73 -10.83
C ASP A 43 -10.29 -15.36 -10.83
N ALA A 44 -10.09 -14.74 -9.66
CA ALA A 44 -9.46 -13.41 -9.53
C ALA A 44 -8.02 -13.33 -10.08
N GLY A 45 -7.35 -14.48 -10.23
CA GLY A 45 -6.00 -14.58 -10.76
C GLY A 45 -4.94 -13.92 -9.87
N THR A 46 -3.81 -13.55 -10.46
CA THR A 46 -2.74 -12.86 -9.73
C THR A 46 -3.01 -11.36 -9.70
N PRO A 47 -3.13 -10.74 -8.51
CA PRO A 47 -3.36 -9.31 -8.43
C PRO A 47 -2.13 -8.50 -8.88
N PRO A 48 -2.32 -7.24 -9.32
CA PRO A 48 -1.23 -6.34 -9.68
C PRO A 48 -0.57 -5.71 -8.44
N PHE A 49 -0.34 -6.49 -7.38
CA PHE A 49 0.24 -6.00 -6.13
C PHE A 49 1.60 -6.67 -5.84
N ARG A 50 2.49 -5.91 -5.19
CA ARG A 50 3.72 -6.40 -4.56
C ARG A 50 3.69 -5.98 -3.10
N VAL A 51 3.23 -6.88 -2.24
CA VAL A 51 3.06 -6.64 -0.80
C VAL A 51 4.41 -6.61 -0.13
N PHE A 52 4.67 -5.59 0.70
CA PHE A 52 5.94 -5.41 1.40
C PHE A 52 5.78 -5.14 2.90
N GLY A 53 4.58 -5.28 3.43
CA GLY A 53 4.32 -5.16 4.85
C GLY A 53 2.84 -5.24 5.17
N LYS A 54 2.55 -5.28 6.47
CA LYS A 54 1.20 -5.41 7.00
C LYS A 54 1.03 -4.58 8.27
N ASP A 55 -0.20 -4.40 8.72
CA ASP A 55 -0.49 -3.92 10.06
C ASP A 55 -0.92 -5.07 11.00
N GLY A 56 -1.12 -4.75 12.28
CA GLY A 56 -1.59 -5.70 13.30
C GLY A 56 -3.03 -6.16 13.13
N SER A 57 -3.82 -5.52 12.25
CA SER A 57 -5.20 -5.90 11.90
C SER A 57 -5.27 -6.87 10.70
N GLY A 58 -4.14 -7.07 10.02
CA GLY A 58 -4.03 -7.87 8.80
C GLY A 58 -4.27 -7.09 7.51
N GLY A 59 -4.27 -5.76 7.56
CA GLY A 59 -4.18 -4.90 6.38
C GLY A 59 -2.80 -4.99 5.72
N LEU A 60 -2.74 -4.82 4.40
CA LEU A 60 -1.52 -4.96 3.61
C LEU A 60 -1.07 -3.61 3.04
N ALA A 61 0.23 -3.36 3.08
CA ALA A 61 0.89 -2.30 2.33
C ALA A 61 1.56 -2.89 1.09
N ALA A 62 1.22 -2.38 -0.09
CA ALA A 62 1.69 -2.94 -1.35
C ALA A 62 2.02 -1.87 -2.38
N VAL A 63 2.93 -2.20 -3.30
CA VAL A 63 3.08 -1.44 -4.55
C VAL A 63 2.01 -1.93 -5.53
N TRP A 64 1.26 -1.00 -6.11
CA TRP A 64 0.27 -1.27 -7.15
C TRP A 64 0.90 -1.12 -8.54
N LEU A 65 1.11 -2.24 -9.24
CA LEU A 65 1.72 -2.31 -10.56
C LEU A 65 0.72 -1.92 -11.66
N ARG A 66 0.54 -0.62 -11.88
CA ARG A 66 -0.37 -0.07 -12.91
C ARG A 66 0.19 -0.14 -14.31
N ASP A 67 1.51 0.02 -14.42
CA ASP A 67 2.23 0.02 -15.69
C ASP A 67 3.35 -1.04 -15.62
N PRO A 68 3.20 -2.20 -16.30
CA PRO A 68 4.18 -3.28 -16.22
C PRO A 68 5.55 -2.90 -16.83
N ASP A 69 5.61 -1.84 -17.64
CA ASP A 69 6.86 -1.38 -18.27
C ASP A 69 7.56 -0.30 -17.44
N ALA A 70 6.88 0.31 -16.47
CA ALA A 70 7.46 1.33 -15.60
C ALA A 70 8.14 0.73 -14.36
N ALA A 71 9.18 1.42 -13.89
CA ALA A 71 9.97 1.00 -12.74
C ALA A 71 9.11 0.95 -11.47
N ILE A 72 9.29 -0.09 -10.64
CA ILE A 72 8.49 -0.31 -9.42
C ILE A 72 8.53 0.89 -8.46
N GLU A 73 9.62 1.65 -8.45
CA GLU A 73 9.79 2.84 -7.62
C GLU A 73 8.89 4.00 -8.01
N THR A 74 8.40 4.00 -9.26
CA THR A 74 7.50 5.02 -9.80
C THR A 74 6.03 4.62 -9.69
N GLN A 75 5.75 3.41 -9.23
CA GLN A 75 4.39 2.89 -9.07
C GLN A 75 3.76 3.34 -7.74
N PRO A 76 2.43 3.49 -7.67
CA PRO A 76 1.74 3.88 -6.44
C PRO A 76 1.90 2.86 -5.31
N VAL A 77 1.81 3.35 -4.08
CA VAL A 77 1.67 2.52 -2.88
C VAL A 77 0.23 2.58 -2.40
N VAL A 78 -0.32 1.41 -2.09
CA VAL A 78 -1.69 1.23 -1.62
C VAL A 78 -1.71 0.57 -0.25
N PHE A 79 -2.80 0.84 0.47
CA PHE A 79 -3.20 0.09 1.65
C PHE A 79 -4.47 -0.70 1.34
N LEU A 80 -4.47 -1.98 1.68
CA LEU A 80 -5.58 -2.91 1.47
C LEU A 80 -5.98 -3.48 2.84
N GLY A 81 -7.05 -2.96 3.43
CA GLY A 81 -7.55 -3.40 4.72
C GLY A 81 -8.22 -4.76 4.65
N SER A 82 -8.09 -5.56 5.71
CA SER A 82 -8.69 -6.90 5.81
C SER A 82 -10.22 -6.89 5.74
N GLU A 83 -10.86 -5.76 6.09
CA GLU A 83 -12.31 -5.56 6.02
C GLU A 83 -12.78 -4.81 4.75
N GLY A 84 -11.95 -4.71 3.72
CA GLY A 84 -12.32 -4.10 2.43
C GLY A 84 -11.94 -2.62 2.28
N GLN A 85 -11.25 -2.03 3.26
CA GLN A 85 -10.76 -0.66 3.16
C GLN A 85 -9.71 -0.54 2.04
N LEU A 86 -9.81 0.49 1.21
CA LEU A 86 -8.89 0.76 0.11
C LEU A 86 -8.37 2.18 0.20
N ALA A 87 -7.06 2.33 0.04
CA ALA A 87 -6.45 3.65 -0.11
C ALA A 87 -5.24 3.60 -1.03
N VAL A 88 -5.04 4.66 -1.81
CA VAL A 88 -3.75 4.95 -2.42
C VAL A 88 -3.06 5.95 -1.50
N ILE A 89 -1.98 5.54 -0.85
CA ILE A 89 -1.31 6.34 0.18
C ILE A 89 -0.11 7.11 -0.37
N ALA A 90 0.44 6.71 -1.53
CA ALA A 90 1.49 7.46 -2.19
C ALA A 90 1.49 7.20 -3.70
N LYS A 91 1.93 8.17 -4.51
CA LYS A 91 2.01 8.01 -5.98
C LYS A 91 3.24 7.26 -6.46
N SER A 92 4.24 7.16 -5.59
CA SER A 92 5.52 6.54 -5.86
C SER A 92 6.11 6.01 -4.55
N LEU A 93 7.11 5.12 -4.64
CA LEU A 93 7.90 4.74 -3.46
C LEU A 93 8.62 5.95 -2.84
N GLY A 94 9.00 6.95 -3.65
CA GLY A 94 9.63 8.16 -3.15
C GLY A 94 8.72 8.98 -2.23
N ASP A 95 7.46 9.15 -2.64
CA ASP A 95 6.45 9.84 -1.84
C ASP A 95 6.12 9.04 -0.56
N PHE A 96 6.06 7.72 -0.67
CA PHE A 96 5.87 6.84 0.50
C PHE A 96 7.02 6.95 1.51
N LEU A 97 8.26 7.09 1.05
CA LEU A 97 9.41 7.32 1.93
C LEU A 97 9.31 8.65 2.69
N TRP A 98 8.70 9.68 2.10
CA TRP A 98 8.43 10.93 2.82
C TRP A 98 7.38 10.75 3.93
N LEU A 99 6.34 9.94 3.72
CA LEU A 99 5.39 9.59 4.80
C LEU A 99 6.10 8.89 5.97
N LEU A 100 6.88 7.86 5.67
CA LEU A 100 7.65 7.15 6.69
C LEU A 100 8.67 8.08 7.37
N ALA A 101 9.30 8.97 6.62
CA ALA A 101 10.26 9.95 7.12
C ALA A 101 9.62 10.95 8.09
N ASP A 102 8.35 11.29 7.90
CA ASP A 102 7.57 12.10 8.85
C ASP A 102 6.96 11.27 9.98
N GLY A 103 7.20 9.95 10.02
CA GLY A 103 6.70 9.08 11.08
C GLY A 103 5.26 8.61 10.89
N VAL A 104 4.77 8.59 9.65
CA VAL A 104 3.42 8.14 9.26
C VAL A 104 3.50 6.80 8.54
N GLY A 105 2.82 5.78 9.07
CA GLY A 105 2.73 4.45 8.47
C GLY A 105 1.52 4.29 7.57
N PRO A 106 1.37 3.10 6.92
CA PRO A 106 0.28 2.84 6.00
C PRO A 106 -1.11 2.99 6.63
N LEU A 107 -1.34 2.41 7.81
CA LEU A 107 -2.64 2.50 8.47
C LEU A 107 -2.93 3.94 8.93
N GLU A 108 -1.94 4.64 9.50
CA GLU A 108 -2.13 6.03 9.94
C GLU A 108 -2.42 7.00 8.80
N ALA A 109 -1.91 6.71 7.59
CA ALA A 109 -2.23 7.47 6.39
C ALA A 109 -3.71 7.36 5.99
N VAL A 110 -4.41 6.31 6.45
CA VAL A 110 -5.82 6.04 6.11
C VAL A 110 -6.75 6.40 7.26
N ASP A 111 -6.46 5.93 8.48
CA ASP A 111 -7.31 6.14 9.67
C ASP A 111 -7.06 7.49 10.35
N GLY A 112 -6.04 8.23 9.90
CA GLY A 112 -5.65 9.51 10.45
C GLY A 112 -4.71 9.41 11.64
N LEU A 113 -4.15 10.56 11.98
CA LEU A 113 -3.09 10.67 12.98
C LEU A 113 -3.67 10.79 14.40
N ASN A 114 -3.51 9.74 15.20
CA ASN A 114 -3.89 9.72 16.63
C ASN A 114 -2.78 10.26 17.55
N ARG A 115 -1.64 10.68 16.99
CA ARG A 115 -0.50 11.31 17.66
C ARG A 115 0.09 12.40 16.75
N VAL A 116 0.98 13.22 17.31
CA VAL A 116 1.84 14.10 16.48
C VAL A 116 2.96 13.23 15.91
N PRO A 117 3.08 13.10 14.58
CA PRO A 117 4.18 12.36 13.97
C PRO A 117 5.51 13.03 14.29
N GLU A 118 6.55 12.22 14.51
CA GLU A 118 7.91 12.70 14.76
C GLU A 118 8.79 12.30 13.57
N PRO A 119 9.49 13.26 12.94
CA PRO A 119 10.35 12.94 11.82
C PRO A 119 11.52 12.03 12.19
N ILE A 120 11.85 11.10 11.31
CA ILE A 120 12.89 10.08 11.50
C ILE A 120 14.09 10.44 10.61
N PRO A 121 15.20 10.98 11.17
CA PRO A 121 16.34 11.48 10.40
C PRO A 121 16.94 10.47 9.43
N GLU A 122 16.98 9.20 9.80
CA GLU A 122 17.48 8.10 8.96
C GLU A 122 16.65 7.92 7.69
N LEU A 123 15.33 8.11 7.78
CA LEU A 123 14.43 8.00 6.64
C LEU A 123 14.41 9.28 5.81
N ILE A 124 14.52 10.45 6.44
CA ILE A 124 14.74 11.73 5.72
C ILE A 124 15.98 11.64 4.82
N ALA A 125 17.06 11.02 5.30
CA ALA A 125 18.29 10.86 4.51
C ALA A 125 18.15 9.87 3.33
N LEU A 126 17.11 9.03 3.33
CA LEU A 126 16.82 8.05 2.29
C LEU A 126 15.75 8.53 1.30
N ALA A 127 14.88 9.44 1.73
CA ALA A 127 13.79 9.96 0.91
C ALA A 127 14.36 10.75 -0.28
N PRO A 128 13.91 10.46 -1.52
CA PRO A 128 14.46 11.09 -2.71
C PRO A 128 13.87 12.49 -2.94
N GLY A 129 14.64 13.35 -3.60
CA GLY A 129 14.16 14.65 -4.06
C GLY A 129 14.02 15.70 -2.95
N GLU A 130 13.15 16.67 -3.19
CA GLU A 130 12.81 17.71 -2.22
C GLU A 130 11.78 17.18 -1.19
N PRO A 131 11.81 17.68 0.06
CA PRO A 131 10.80 17.34 1.07
C PRO A 131 9.37 17.55 0.58
N ARG A 132 8.48 16.62 0.94
CA ARG A 132 7.05 16.64 0.64
C ARG A 132 6.27 16.58 1.95
N SER A 133 5.20 17.36 2.11
CA SER A 133 4.36 17.24 3.30
C SER A 133 3.43 16.02 3.21
N ILE A 134 3.00 15.52 4.36
CA ILE A 134 1.99 14.46 4.48
C ILE A 134 0.75 14.81 3.65
N GLU A 135 0.22 16.03 3.79
CA GLU A 135 -1.01 16.46 3.11
C GLU A 135 -0.84 16.52 1.59
N GLU A 136 0.32 16.97 1.09
CA GLU A 136 0.61 16.98 -0.35
C GLU A 136 0.66 15.57 -0.92
N VAL A 137 1.35 14.65 -0.23
CA VAL A 137 1.47 13.26 -0.67
C VAL A 137 0.09 12.58 -0.71
N LEU A 138 -0.69 12.69 0.36
CA LEU A 138 -1.99 12.03 0.46
C LEU A 138 -3.01 12.62 -0.53
N ALA A 139 -3.09 13.95 -0.65
CA ALA A 139 -4.02 14.59 -1.59
C ALA A 139 -3.71 14.25 -3.05
N GLU A 140 -2.42 14.14 -3.40
CA GLU A 140 -2.02 13.70 -4.72
C GLU A 140 -2.32 12.22 -4.96
N ALA A 141 -2.09 11.36 -3.97
CA ALA A 141 -2.35 9.93 -4.04
C ALA A 141 -3.85 9.60 -4.18
N GLU A 142 -4.70 10.31 -3.45
CA GLU A 142 -6.17 10.16 -3.45
C GLU A 142 -6.77 10.28 -4.87
N THR A 143 -6.14 11.05 -5.76
CA THR A 143 -6.56 11.18 -7.16
C THR A 143 -6.59 9.85 -7.94
N MET A 144 -5.94 8.81 -7.41
CA MET A 144 -5.89 7.47 -8.00
C MET A 144 -6.83 6.45 -7.35
N LEU A 145 -7.52 6.82 -6.25
CA LEU A 145 -8.38 5.91 -5.51
C LEU A 145 -9.49 5.32 -6.38
N ALA A 146 -10.19 6.14 -7.17
CA ALA A 146 -11.27 5.67 -8.03
C ALA A 146 -10.84 4.56 -9.01
N ALA A 147 -9.60 4.60 -9.49
CA ALA A 147 -9.09 3.57 -10.38
C ALA A 147 -8.68 2.27 -9.63
N LEU A 148 -8.33 2.38 -8.35
CA LEU A 148 -8.09 1.22 -7.49
C LEU A 148 -9.43 0.55 -7.11
N GLU A 149 -10.44 1.36 -6.80
CA GLU A 149 -11.80 0.89 -6.52
C GLU A 149 -12.40 0.18 -7.74
N GLU A 150 -12.27 0.75 -8.93
CA GLU A 150 -12.72 0.12 -10.19
C GLU A 150 -12.04 -1.24 -10.42
N LEU A 151 -10.70 -1.32 -10.24
CA LEU A 151 -9.97 -2.59 -10.34
C LEU A 151 -10.49 -3.64 -9.36
N VAL A 152 -10.74 -3.26 -8.11
CA VAL A 152 -11.25 -4.17 -7.08
C VAL A 152 -12.67 -4.60 -7.41
N GLU A 153 -13.54 -3.67 -7.78
CA GLU A 153 -14.94 -3.93 -8.14
C GLU A 153 -15.04 -4.89 -9.33
N GLU A 154 -14.29 -4.63 -10.41
CA GLU A 154 -14.21 -5.52 -11.58
C GLU A 154 -13.72 -6.91 -11.18
N THR A 155 -12.77 -7.01 -10.24
CA THR A 155 -12.25 -8.30 -9.82
C THR A 155 -13.24 -9.06 -8.94
N CYS A 156 -13.91 -8.40 -7.99
CA CYS A 156 -14.95 -9.01 -7.16
C CYS A 156 -16.14 -9.48 -8.02
N ASN A 157 -16.49 -8.72 -9.05
CA ASN A 157 -17.63 -8.99 -9.93
C ASN A 157 -17.27 -9.83 -11.17
N GLY A 158 -16.04 -10.33 -11.30
CA GLY A 158 -15.60 -11.26 -12.35
C GLY A 158 -16.10 -10.95 -13.77
N PRO A 159 -16.05 -11.93 -14.70
CA PRO A 159 -16.94 -11.97 -15.84
C PRO A 159 -18.25 -12.60 -15.38
N PHE A 160 -19.10 -11.84 -14.69
CA PHE A 160 -20.48 -12.26 -14.37
C PHE A 160 -21.48 -11.57 -15.30
N ASP A 161 -22.60 -12.24 -15.61
CA ASP A 161 -23.72 -11.56 -16.26
C ASP A 161 -24.41 -10.57 -15.29
N ASP A 162 -25.42 -9.83 -15.78
CA ASP A 162 -26.18 -8.87 -14.95
C ASP A 162 -26.86 -9.52 -13.72
N ASP A 163 -26.95 -10.85 -13.68
CA ASP A 163 -27.53 -11.63 -12.58
C ASP A 163 -26.46 -12.16 -11.59
N GLY A 164 -25.17 -11.91 -11.84
CA GLY A 164 -24.06 -12.35 -10.98
C GLY A 164 -23.62 -13.81 -11.21
N GLU A 165 -24.04 -14.42 -12.32
CA GLU A 165 -23.64 -15.79 -12.69
C GLU A 165 -22.38 -15.77 -13.58
N PRO A 166 -21.46 -16.75 -13.46
CA PRO A 166 -20.29 -16.89 -14.35
C PRO A 166 -20.69 -16.89 -15.83
N LEU A 167 -20.07 -16.01 -16.63
CA LEU A 167 -20.20 -16.00 -18.10
C LEU A 167 -19.65 -17.25 -18.78
#